data_AF-A0A3Q1GXH3-F1
#
_entry.id   AF-A0A3Q1GXH3-F1
#
_cell.length_a   1.000
_cell.length_b   1.000
_cell.length_c   1.000
_cell.angle_alpha   90.00
_cell.angle_beta   90.00
_cell.angle_gamma   90.00
#
_symmetry.space_group_name_H-M   'P 1'
#
loop_
_entity.id
_entity.type
_entity.pdbx_description
1 polymer ?
#
loop_
_entity_poly.entity_id
_entity_poly.type
_entity_poly.pdbx_seq_one_letter_code
_entity_poly.pdbx_strand_id
1 'polypeptide(L)'
;FPSECAHFKSILSGSFFRLYYPCQETEKAEKPDWVPCREYFNGLADFMKINRTLSERIFNHLFGSFKIPAYLDAPFKSNGKCPVVIFSHGLGAFRTLYSAICAEMASQGFIVASVEHRDQSASATYYFNAESERANENLPKTSASAQDGLVKEWMYYRALQHGESEFPLRNKQVKQRADECILALDKLTEVNSGRAVQNALKTKFDWTTLENSMDLCRIAAMGHSFGGATVIEALCKEVKFKCGVALDAWMFPLDDETFPRVKQPIFFINSEKFQWAGNISRMKKLDSAVIQRKMITIRGTVHQSFPDFTFLTGNWIGKLMKLKGEIDPQIAIDLSNKATLAFLQRHLGLEKDFNQWDPLIDGQDENLIQGTNVTVLQSSI
;
A
#
# COMPACT_ATOMS: atom_id res chain seq x y z
N PHE A 1 30.93 15.55 -7.30
CA PHE A 1 29.85 14.68 -7.82
C PHE A 1 29.64 13.35 -7.09
N PRO A 2 30.54 12.79 -6.24
CA PRO A 2 30.18 11.63 -5.39
C PRO A 2 29.51 12.00 -4.05
N SER A 3 29.63 13.25 -3.59
CA SER A 3 29.23 13.68 -2.24
C SER A 3 27.71 13.86 -2.06
N GLU A 4 26.98 14.33 -3.07
CA GLU A 4 25.52 14.50 -2.97
C GLU A 4 24.79 13.16 -2.89
N CYS A 5 25.31 12.11 -3.53
CA CYS A 5 24.69 10.78 -3.55
C CYS A 5 24.83 10.03 -2.22
N ALA A 6 25.87 10.34 -1.43
CA ALA A 6 26.06 9.80 -0.08
C ALA A 6 25.21 10.55 0.96
N HIS A 7 25.05 11.87 0.81
CA HIS A 7 24.27 12.69 1.74
C HIS A 7 22.75 12.45 1.60
N PHE A 8 22.26 12.22 0.37
CA PHE A 8 20.85 11.86 0.13
C PHE A 8 20.47 10.48 0.71
N LYS A 9 21.46 9.61 0.97
CA LYS A 9 21.24 8.27 1.54
C LYS A 9 21.05 8.27 3.06
N SER A 10 21.61 9.23 3.81
CA SER A 10 21.49 9.21 5.28
C SER A 10 20.16 9.79 5.78
N ILE A 11 19.56 10.73 5.03
CA ILE A 11 18.39 11.51 5.43
C ILE A 11 17.05 10.78 5.18
N LEU A 12 17.02 9.76 4.30
CA LEU A 12 15.83 8.97 3.94
C LEU A 12 15.82 7.53 4.48
N SER A 13 16.64 7.23 5.49
CA SER A 13 16.92 5.87 5.97
C SER A 13 15.86 5.23 6.88
N GLY A 14 14.76 5.94 7.18
CA GLY A 14 13.71 5.50 8.11
C GLY A 14 12.48 4.87 7.44
N SER A 15 11.89 3.85 8.08
CA SER A 15 10.61 3.28 7.66
C SER A 15 9.44 4.14 8.13
N PHE A 16 8.38 4.25 7.31
CA PHE A 16 7.15 4.91 7.71
C PHE A 16 5.96 4.15 7.15
N PHE A 17 5.07 3.79 8.04
CA PHE A 17 3.88 3.03 7.71
C PHE A 17 2.76 3.36 8.68
N ARG A 18 1.53 3.07 8.28
CA ARG A 18 0.39 2.98 9.19
C ARG A 18 0.22 1.51 9.55
N LEU A 19 0.26 1.20 10.83
CA LEU A 19 0.08 -0.15 11.35
C LEU A 19 -1.41 -0.39 11.66
N TYR A 20 -1.95 -1.49 11.14
CA TYR A 20 -3.27 -2.02 11.50
C TYR A 20 -3.07 -3.37 12.17
N TYR A 21 -3.74 -3.61 13.28
CA TYR A 21 -3.54 -4.79 14.10
C TYR A 21 -4.81 -5.13 14.91
N PRO A 22 -4.97 -6.41 15.32
CA PRO A 22 -5.98 -6.79 16.29
C PRO A 22 -5.76 -6.05 17.60
N CYS A 23 -6.77 -5.32 18.07
CA CYS A 23 -6.69 -4.54 19.30
C CYS A 23 -7.82 -4.91 20.26
N GLN A 24 -7.62 -4.56 21.54
CA GLN A 24 -8.64 -4.71 22.55
C GLN A 24 -9.75 -3.68 22.32
N GLU A 25 -11.01 -4.11 22.46
CA GLU A 25 -12.13 -3.19 22.38
C GLU A 25 -12.06 -2.22 23.56
N THR A 26 -12.26 -0.94 23.26
CA THR A 26 -12.15 0.13 24.25
C THR A 26 -13.30 1.11 24.02
N GLU A 27 -14.19 1.24 25.01
CA GLU A 27 -15.43 2.04 24.91
C GLU A 27 -15.20 3.53 24.59
N LYS A 28 -13.97 4.03 24.77
CA LYS A 28 -13.58 5.44 24.61
C LYS A 28 -12.43 5.67 23.62
N ALA A 29 -12.05 4.68 22.81
CA ALA A 29 -10.96 4.89 21.88
C ALA A 29 -11.32 5.90 20.78
N GLU A 30 -10.40 6.82 20.55
CA GLU A 30 -10.48 7.76 19.44
C GLU A 30 -10.34 7.00 18.11
N LYS A 31 -11.10 7.42 17.10
CA LYS A 31 -10.93 6.92 15.74
C LYS A 31 -9.91 7.77 14.99
N PRO A 32 -8.95 7.17 14.27
CA PRO A 32 -7.95 7.93 13.53
C PRO A 32 -8.56 8.62 12.31
N ASP A 33 -8.01 9.79 11.97
CA ASP A 33 -8.36 10.46 10.72
C ASP A 33 -7.98 9.60 9.52
N TRP A 34 -8.85 9.64 8.52
CA TRP A 34 -8.58 9.02 7.22
C TRP A 34 -7.42 9.72 6.51
N VAL A 35 -7.44 11.06 6.45
CA VAL A 35 -6.32 11.90 5.97
C VAL A 35 -5.90 12.84 7.10
N PRO A 36 -4.76 12.60 7.78
CA PRO A 36 -4.45 13.27 9.04
C PRO A 36 -3.85 14.68 8.89
N CYS A 37 -3.46 15.10 7.69
CA CYS A 37 -2.80 16.39 7.47
C CYS A 37 -3.24 17.01 6.14
N ARG A 38 -3.36 18.35 6.10
CA ARG A 38 -3.75 19.10 4.89
C ARG A 38 -2.77 18.95 3.73
N GLU A 39 -1.48 18.72 4.01
CA GLU A 39 -0.45 18.60 2.98
C GLU A 39 -0.67 17.36 2.10
N TYR A 40 -1.35 16.33 2.60
CA TYR A 40 -1.80 15.22 1.76
C TYR A 40 -2.85 15.67 0.72
N PHE A 41 -3.77 16.58 1.09
CA PHE A 41 -4.72 17.16 0.14
C PHE A 41 -4.01 18.06 -0.89
N ASN A 42 -2.99 18.83 -0.47
CA ASN A 42 -2.13 19.56 -1.42
C ASN A 42 -1.42 18.62 -2.40
N GLY A 43 -0.89 17.49 -1.92
CA GLY A 43 -0.25 16.50 -2.76
C GLY A 43 -1.21 15.79 -3.72
N LEU A 44 -2.46 15.55 -3.31
CA LEU A 44 -3.52 15.05 -4.19
C LEU A 44 -3.85 16.08 -5.28
N ALA A 45 -3.92 17.36 -4.90
CA ALA A 45 -4.14 18.44 -5.85
C ALA A 45 -3.04 18.51 -6.93
N ASP A 46 -1.78 18.41 -6.51
CA ASP A 46 -0.64 18.40 -7.43
C ASP A 46 -0.68 17.20 -8.38
N PHE A 47 -0.96 16.01 -7.84
CA PHE A 47 -1.07 14.80 -8.63
C PHE A 47 -2.21 14.89 -9.67
N MET A 48 -3.35 15.45 -9.27
CA MET A 48 -4.50 15.70 -10.15
C MET A 48 -4.33 16.92 -11.06
N LYS A 49 -3.24 17.68 -10.92
CA LYS A 49 -2.96 18.93 -11.65
C LYS A 49 -4.05 20.00 -11.48
N ILE A 50 -4.60 20.11 -10.28
CA ILE A 50 -5.60 21.11 -9.91
C ILE A 50 -5.02 22.14 -8.92
N ASN A 51 -5.65 23.31 -8.81
CA ASN A 51 -5.16 24.38 -7.95
C ASN A 51 -5.17 23.98 -6.45
N ARG A 52 -4.00 24.01 -5.79
CA ARG A 52 -3.84 23.65 -4.36
C ARG A 52 -4.82 24.37 -3.44
N THR A 53 -4.89 25.70 -3.51
CA THR A 53 -5.69 26.50 -2.57
C THR A 53 -7.18 26.22 -2.68
N LEU A 54 -7.70 26.07 -3.90
CA LEU A 54 -9.12 25.77 -4.11
C LEU A 54 -9.44 24.32 -3.71
N SER A 55 -8.62 23.38 -4.16
CA SER A 55 -8.85 21.95 -3.93
C SER A 55 -8.63 21.53 -2.49
N GLU A 56 -7.66 22.10 -1.77
CA GLU A 56 -7.44 21.86 -0.34
C GLU A 56 -8.69 22.24 0.45
N ARG A 57 -9.27 23.42 0.20
CA ARG A 57 -10.52 23.84 0.86
C ARG A 57 -11.67 22.87 0.58
N ILE A 58 -11.80 22.43 -0.68
CA ILE A 58 -12.86 21.49 -1.08
C ILE A 58 -12.63 20.12 -0.42
N PHE A 59 -11.43 19.56 -0.53
CA PHE A 59 -11.11 18.24 0.01
C PHE A 59 -11.16 18.23 1.54
N ASN A 60 -10.66 19.27 2.19
CA ASN A 60 -10.72 19.38 3.64
C ASN A 60 -12.17 19.55 4.13
N HIS A 61 -13.00 20.32 3.41
CA HIS A 61 -14.43 20.43 3.73
C HIS A 61 -15.19 19.11 3.54
N LEU A 62 -14.92 18.39 2.46
CA LEU A 62 -15.63 17.15 2.12
C LEU A 62 -15.15 15.94 2.93
N PHE A 63 -13.84 15.86 3.20
CA PHE A 63 -13.20 14.63 3.67
C PHE A 63 -12.30 14.82 4.90
N GLY A 64 -11.99 16.06 5.30
CA GLY A 64 -11.04 16.34 6.39
C GLY A 64 -11.49 15.85 7.77
N SER A 65 -12.80 15.65 7.97
CA SER A 65 -13.37 15.12 9.21
C SER A 65 -13.63 13.60 9.19
N PHE A 66 -13.33 12.93 8.07
CA PHE A 66 -13.60 11.50 7.95
C PHE A 66 -12.64 10.69 8.81
N LYS A 67 -13.22 9.80 9.61
CA LYS A 67 -12.51 8.85 10.46
C LYS A 67 -12.66 7.45 9.88
N ILE A 68 -11.66 6.60 10.10
CA ILE A 68 -11.73 5.19 9.68
C ILE A 68 -12.28 4.31 10.82
N PRO A 69 -12.89 3.15 10.53
CA PRO A 69 -13.44 2.25 11.54
C PRO A 69 -12.34 1.43 12.24
N ALA A 70 -11.42 2.12 12.91
CA ALA A 70 -10.34 1.54 13.71
C ALA A 70 -10.14 2.36 14.99
N TYR A 71 -9.42 1.80 15.97
CA TYR A 71 -9.09 2.48 17.22
C TYR A 71 -7.64 2.98 17.17
N LEU A 72 -7.45 4.29 17.40
CA LEU A 72 -6.13 4.92 17.42
C LEU A 72 -5.37 4.52 18.70
N ASP A 73 -4.14 4.06 18.53
CA ASP A 73 -3.22 3.69 19.62
C ASP A 73 -3.81 2.71 20.66
N ALA A 74 -4.80 1.92 20.27
CA ALA A 74 -5.42 0.94 21.16
C ALA A 74 -4.43 -0.19 21.52
N PRO A 75 -4.51 -0.78 22.73
CA PRO A 75 -3.65 -1.89 23.10
C PRO A 75 -3.80 -3.07 22.15
N PHE A 76 -2.67 -3.69 21.78
CA PHE A 76 -2.66 -4.91 20.99
C PHE A 76 -3.40 -6.06 21.70
N LYS A 77 -4.18 -6.82 20.94
CA LYS A 77 -4.90 -8.01 21.45
C LYS A 77 -4.07 -9.26 21.20
N SER A 78 -3.38 -9.72 22.24
CA SER A 78 -2.58 -10.94 22.18
C SER A 78 -3.46 -12.19 22.22
N ASN A 79 -3.69 -12.79 21.05
CA ASN A 79 -4.43 -14.05 20.88
C ASN A 79 -3.57 -15.13 20.20
N GLY A 80 -2.24 -15.03 20.34
CA GLY A 80 -1.26 -15.82 19.60
C GLY A 80 -0.48 -14.97 18.59
N LYS A 81 0.39 -15.61 17.81
CA LYS A 81 1.22 -14.92 16.83
C LYS A 81 0.43 -14.60 15.56
N CYS A 82 0.48 -13.35 15.12
CA CYS A 82 -0.22 -12.88 13.93
C CYS A 82 0.66 -13.04 12.68
N PRO A 83 0.12 -13.55 11.56
CA PRO A 83 0.76 -13.38 10.26
C PRO A 83 0.93 -11.89 9.92
N VAL A 84 1.94 -11.58 9.11
CA VAL A 84 2.33 -10.20 8.76
C VAL A 84 2.04 -9.92 7.29
N VAL A 85 1.44 -8.76 7.02
CA VAL A 85 1.25 -8.21 5.66
C VAL A 85 1.99 -6.88 5.55
N ILE A 86 2.84 -6.75 4.54
CA ILE A 86 3.38 -5.45 4.12
C ILE A 86 2.56 -4.97 2.94
N PHE A 87 1.88 -3.82 3.08
CA PHE A 87 1.01 -3.25 2.06
C PHE A 87 1.67 -2.05 1.37
N SER A 88 1.63 -2.01 0.03
CA SER A 88 2.18 -0.93 -0.81
C SER A 88 1.07 -0.19 -1.56
N HIS A 89 1.03 1.14 -1.45
CA HIS A 89 0.02 1.99 -2.08
C HIS A 89 0.22 2.15 -3.60
N GLY A 90 -0.75 2.73 -4.32
CA GLY A 90 -0.60 3.12 -5.73
C GLY A 90 0.15 4.44 -5.95
N LEU A 91 0.43 4.79 -7.21
CA LEU A 91 0.97 6.10 -7.59
C LEU A 91 -0.02 7.21 -7.21
N GLY A 92 0.46 8.32 -6.64
CA GLY A 92 -0.38 9.42 -6.15
C GLY A 92 -1.16 9.09 -4.88
N ALA A 93 -1.03 7.88 -4.33
CA ALA A 93 -1.63 7.54 -3.04
C ALA A 93 -0.63 7.72 -1.89
N PHE A 94 -1.00 7.30 -0.68
CA PHE A 94 -0.16 7.30 0.52
C PHE A 94 -0.74 6.31 1.54
N ARG A 95 -0.09 6.13 2.70
CA ARG A 95 -0.32 4.98 3.60
C ARG A 95 -1.72 4.84 4.17
N THR A 96 -2.56 5.87 4.07
CA THR A 96 -3.87 5.93 4.73
C THR A 96 -5.06 5.70 3.80
N LEU A 97 -4.84 5.55 2.49
CA LEU A 97 -5.90 5.46 1.47
C LEU A 97 -6.39 4.04 1.16
N TYR A 98 -5.99 3.05 1.96
CA TYR A 98 -6.38 1.63 1.81
C TYR A 98 -6.83 1.05 3.15
N SER A 99 -7.44 1.90 4.00
CA SER A 99 -7.88 1.52 5.33
C SER A 99 -8.97 0.45 5.30
N ALA A 100 -9.84 0.40 4.29
CA ALA A 100 -10.86 -0.64 4.17
C ALA A 100 -10.23 -2.04 4.05
N ILE A 101 -9.17 -2.18 3.24
CA ILE A 101 -8.45 -3.45 3.06
C ILE A 101 -7.61 -3.75 4.31
N CYS A 102 -6.82 -2.79 4.78
CA CYS A 102 -5.88 -3.02 5.86
C CYS A 102 -6.59 -3.28 7.20
N ALA A 103 -7.71 -2.59 7.47
CA ALA A 103 -8.51 -2.82 8.66
C ALA A 103 -9.25 -4.16 8.59
N GLU A 104 -9.72 -4.59 7.41
CA GLU A 104 -10.31 -5.92 7.25
C GLU A 104 -9.29 -7.02 7.49
N MET A 105 -8.09 -6.93 6.91
CA MET A 105 -7.03 -7.92 7.21
C MET A 105 -6.70 -7.93 8.72
N ALA A 106 -6.64 -6.76 9.38
CA ALA A 106 -6.42 -6.69 10.81
C ALA A 106 -7.56 -7.29 11.65
N SER A 107 -8.82 -7.10 11.23
CA SER A 107 -10.00 -7.71 11.89
C SER A 107 -9.94 -9.24 11.85
N GLN A 108 -9.30 -9.80 10.81
CA GLN A 108 -9.09 -11.22 10.59
C GLN A 108 -7.85 -11.80 11.27
N GLY A 109 -7.11 -10.99 12.05
CA GLY A 109 -5.98 -11.46 12.86
C GLY A 109 -4.59 -11.20 12.28
N PHE A 110 -4.45 -10.37 11.24
CA PHE A 110 -3.17 -10.02 10.65
C PHE A 110 -2.59 -8.74 11.25
N ILE A 111 -1.26 -8.64 11.33
CA ILE A 111 -0.57 -7.35 11.51
C ILE A 111 -0.23 -6.80 10.12
N VAL A 112 -0.74 -5.62 9.79
CA VAL A 112 -0.60 -5.00 8.47
C VAL A 112 0.18 -3.69 8.58
N ALA A 113 1.35 -3.60 7.94
CA ALA A 113 2.07 -2.36 7.78
C ALA A 113 1.85 -1.79 6.38
N SER A 114 1.02 -0.76 6.27
CA SER A 114 0.82 0.01 5.03
C SER A 114 1.93 1.06 4.90
N VAL A 115 2.89 0.81 4.02
CA VAL A 115 4.10 1.63 3.84
C VAL A 115 3.78 2.92 3.10
N GLU A 116 4.34 4.04 3.56
CA GLU A 116 4.41 5.29 2.80
C GLU A 116 5.74 5.38 2.08
N HIS A 117 5.69 5.42 0.75
CA HIS A 117 6.88 5.38 -0.08
C HIS A 117 7.52 6.75 -0.28
N ARG A 118 8.85 6.82 -0.22
CA ARG A 118 9.65 8.08 -0.31
C ARG A 118 10.39 8.16 -1.64
N ASP A 119 9.85 7.46 -2.63
CA ASP A 119 10.31 7.41 -4.01
C ASP A 119 9.71 8.54 -4.86
N GLN A 120 9.03 9.52 -4.23
CA GLN A 120 8.24 10.57 -4.87
C GLN A 120 7.05 10.04 -5.71
N SER A 121 6.62 8.79 -5.49
CA SER A 121 5.36 8.27 -6.04
C SER A 121 4.15 8.67 -5.20
N ALA A 122 4.32 8.89 -3.90
CA ALA A 122 3.24 9.36 -3.02
C ALA A 122 2.81 10.78 -3.38
N SER A 123 1.51 11.08 -3.24
CA SER A 123 1.02 12.46 -3.46
C SER A 123 1.72 13.46 -2.56
N ALA A 124 1.88 13.08 -1.29
CA ALA A 124 2.77 13.72 -0.33
C ALA A 124 3.27 12.66 0.66
N THR A 125 4.43 12.90 1.24
CA THR A 125 4.99 12.20 2.40
C THR A 125 5.84 13.18 3.19
N TYR A 126 6.28 12.81 4.38
CA TYR A 126 7.25 13.59 5.13
C TYR A 126 8.30 12.71 5.83
N TYR A 127 9.37 13.39 6.25
CA TYR A 127 10.46 12.87 7.08
C TYR A 127 10.92 13.97 8.03
N PHE A 128 11.88 13.66 8.91
CA PHE A 128 12.45 14.61 9.87
C PHE A 128 13.96 14.75 9.64
N ASN A 129 14.46 15.98 9.63
CA ASN A 129 15.89 16.31 9.57
C ASN A 129 16.40 16.83 10.89
N ALA A 130 17.68 16.57 11.19
CA ALA A 130 18.35 17.22 12.31
C ALA A 130 18.55 18.72 12.03
N GLU A 131 18.27 19.58 13.00
CA GLU A 131 18.41 21.05 12.89
C GLU A 131 19.81 21.50 12.47
N SER A 132 20.86 20.72 12.78
CA SER A 132 22.25 21.01 12.40
C SER A 132 22.52 20.94 10.90
N GLU A 133 21.73 20.17 10.14
CA GLU A 133 21.91 20.04 8.69
C GLU A 133 21.40 21.28 7.93
N ARG A 134 20.50 22.07 8.53
CA ARG A 134 20.00 23.33 7.96
C ARG A 134 20.92 24.54 8.15
N ALA A 135 21.88 24.48 9.07
CA ALA A 135 22.78 25.61 9.32
C ALA A 135 23.68 25.97 8.11
N ASN A 136 23.74 25.10 7.08
CA ASN A 136 24.47 25.33 5.84
C ASN A 136 23.63 25.92 4.69
N GLU A 137 22.30 26.08 4.83
CA GLU A 137 21.46 26.64 3.77
C GLU A 137 20.65 27.85 4.27
N ASN A 138 20.97 29.04 3.73
CA ASN A 138 20.34 30.33 4.04
C ASN A 138 18.87 30.40 3.58
N LEU A 139 17.95 29.70 4.25
CA LEU A 139 16.51 29.73 3.95
C LEU A 139 15.65 30.23 5.14
N PRO A 140 14.55 30.97 4.90
CA PRO A 140 13.78 31.60 5.96
C PRO A 140 13.03 30.58 6.83
N LYS A 141 13.14 30.75 8.15
CA LYS A 141 12.44 29.95 9.17
C LYS A 141 10.93 30.19 9.08
N THR A 142 10.19 29.26 8.47
CA THR A 142 8.74 29.16 8.65
C THR A 142 8.42 28.02 9.60
N SER A 143 7.53 28.31 10.55
CA SER A 143 7.33 27.64 11.83
C SER A 143 6.41 26.40 11.76
N ALA A 144 6.78 25.34 12.48
CA ALA A 144 5.94 24.68 13.51
C ALA A 144 6.69 23.49 14.17
N SER A 145 6.79 23.55 15.50
CA SER A 145 7.25 22.54 16.47
C SER A 145 8.69 22.01 16.37
N ALA A 146 9.66 22.82 16.82
CA ALA A 146 10.95 22.33 17.29
C ALA A 146 10.80 21.84 18.74
N GLN A 147 10.57 20.53 18.91
CA GLN A 147 10.91 19.85 20.15
C GLN A 147 11.63 18.57 19.77
N ASP A 148 12.89 18.47 20.20
CA ASP A 148 13.92 17.45 19.92
C ASP A 148 14.87 17.71 18.73
N GLY A 149 14.97 18.96 18.23
CA GLY A 149 15.95 19.30 17.19
C GLY A 149 15.68 18.63 15.83
N LEU A 150 14.46 18.15 15.62
CA LEU A 150 13.99 17.53 14.38
C LEU A 150 13.00 18.44 13.65
N VAL A 151 13.25 18.69 12.37
CA VAL A 151 12.38 19.51 11.52
C VAL A 151 11.64 18.62 10.52
N LYS A 152 10.31 18.69 10.53
CA LYS A 152 9.46 17.98 9.56
C LYS A 152 9.57 18.60 8.17
N GLU A 153 9.89 17.79 7.17
CA GLU A 153 9.97 18.19 5.77
C GLU A 153 9.03 17.37 4.90
N TRP A 154 8.26 18.07 4.07
CA TRP A 154 7.32 17.46 3.14
C TRP A 154 7.98 17.22 1.79
N MET A 155 7.78 16.02 1.26
CA MET A 155 8.14 15.59 -0.08
C MET A 155 6.84 15.32 -0.85
N TYR A 156 6.71 15.93 -2.02
CA TYR A 156 5.52 15.81 -2.86
C TYR A 156 5.77 14.92 -4.08
N TYR A 157 4.68 14.49 -4.71
CA TYR A 157 4.71 13.73 -5.96
C TYR A 157 5.59 14.40 -7.03
N ARG A 158 6.47 13.61 -7.65
CA ARG A 158 7.24 14.05 -8.82
C ARG A 158 6.48 13.69 -10.11
N ALA A 159 5.93 14.71 -10.75
CA ALA A 159 5.39 14.57 -12.10
C ALA A 159 6.50 14.28 -13.13
N LEU A 160 6.16 13.51 -14.17
CA LEU A 160 7.07 13.28 -15.29
C LEU A 160 7.40 14.60 -15.98
N GLN A 161 8.69 14.88 -16.19
CA GLN A 161 9.12 16.11 -16.85
C GLN A 161 9.00 16.01 -18.38
N HIS A 162 8.86 17.16 -19.05
CA HIS A 162 8.81 17.17 -20.51
C HIS A 162 10.11 16.61 -21.11
N GLY A 163 10.00 15.63 -22.00
CA GLY A 163 11.15 14.95 -22.62
C GLY A 163 11.78 13.85 -21.77
N GLU A 164 11.31 13.61 -20.54
CA GLU A 164 11.80 12.52 -19.68
C GLU A 164 11.17 11.17 -20.08
N SER A 165 12.00 10.13 -20.20
CA SER A 165 11.50 8.76 -20.38
C SER A 165 10.90 8.25 -19.07
N GLU A 166 9.65 7.76 -19.12
CA GLU A 166 8.94 7.33 -17.92
C GLU A 166 9.52 6.05 -17.32
N PHE A 167 9.94 5.09 -18.15
CA PHE A 167 10.36 3.78 -17.66
C PHE A 167 11.55 3.83 -16.70
N PRO A 168 12.68 4.51 -16.99
CA PRO A 168 13.81 4.60 -16.05
C PRO A 168 13.41 5.19 -14.70
N LEU A 169 12.53 6.20 -14.69
CA LEU A 169 12.01 6.78 -13.45
C LEU A 169 11.20 5.76 -12.67
N ARG A 170 10.19 5.14 -13.31
CA ARG A 170 9.28 4.20 -12.64
C ARG A 170 10.01 2.94 -12.18
N ASN A 171 10.98 2.46 -12.95
CA ASN A 171 11.81 1.33 -12.59
C ASN A 171 12.72 1.63 -11.38
N LYS A 172 13.34 2.81 -11.34
CA LYS A 172 14.09 3.25 -10.14
C LYS A 172 13.16 3.31 -8.91
N GLN A 173 11.97 3.86 -9.09
CA GLN A 173 10.95 3.95 -8.05
C GLN A 173 10.51 2.56 -7.56
N VAL A 174 10.16 1.61 -8.43
CA VAL A 174 9.71 0.26 -7.99
C VAL A 174 10.77 -0.47 -7.18
N LYS A 175 12.05 -0.32 -7.57
CA LYS A 175 13.19 -0.89 -6.85
C LYS A 175 13.31 -0.30 -5.45
N GLN A 176 13.22 1.03 -5.31
CA GLN A 176 13.20 1.70 -4.01
C GLN A 176 11.99 1.28 -3.17
N ARG A 177 10.81 1.20 -3.76
CA ARG A 177 9.57 0.79 -3.05
C ARG A 177 9.69 -0.62 -2.47
N ALA A 178 10.30 -1.54 -3.21
CA ALA A 178 10.57 -2.89 -2.72
C ALA A 178 11.56 -2.88 -1.54
N ASP A 179 12.61 -2.06 -1.62
CA ASP A 179 13.57 -1.89 -0.52
C ASP A 179 12.90 -1.29 0.73
N GLU A 180 11.97 -0.35 0.55
CA GLU A 180 11.17 0.24 1.65
C GLU A 180 10.20 -0.78 2.27
N CYS A 181 9.61 -1.69 1.49
CA CYS A 181 8.81 -2.80 2.00
C CYS A 181 9.65 -3.78 2.83
N ILE A 182 10.87 -4.12 2.37
CA ILE A 182 11.81 -4.97 3.10
C ILE A 182 12.24 -4.28 4.40
N LEU A 183 12.56 -2.99 4.34
CA LEU A 183 12.91 -2.21 5.52
C LEU A 183 11.77 -2.17 6.55
N ALA A 184 10.51 -2.01 6.11
CA ALA A 184 9.36 -2.10 7.01
C ALA A 184 9.27 -3.46 7.70
N LEU A 185 9.48 -4.56 6.95
CA LEU A 185 9.53 -5.91 7.51
C LEU A 185 10.67 -6.08 8.51
N ASP A 186 11.85 -5.54 8.22
CA ASP A 186 13.00 -5.59 9.13
C ASP A 186 12.72 -4.81 10.43
N LYS A 187 12.03 -3.66 10.35
CA LYS A 187 11.59 -2.90 11.54
C LYS A 187 10.52 -3.64 12.35
N LEU A 188 9.59 -4.32 11.72
CA LEU A 188 8.65 -5.20 12.43
C LEU A 188 9.37 -6.39 13.07
N THR A 189 10.37 -6.96 12.41
CA THR A 189 11.21 -8.05 12.94
C THR A 189 12.02 -7.59 14.15
N GLU A 190 12.56 -6.37 14.13
CA GLU A 190 13.19 -5.69 15.27
C GLU A 190 12.24 -5.62 16.47
N VAL A 191 11.05 -5.04 16.29
CA VAL A 191 10.02 -4.93 17.32
C VAL A 191 9.63 -6.31 17.87
N ASN A 192 9.39 -7.27 16.99
CA ASN A 192 9.02 -8.63 17.39
C ASN A 192 10.11 -9.34 18.22
N SER A 193 11.38 -8.96 18.03
CA SER A 193 12.52 -9.47 18.82
C SER A 193 12.72 -8.77 20.17
N GLY A 194 11.85 -7.84 20.55
CA GLY A 194 11.99 -7.05 21.78
C GLY A 194 13.01 -5.91 21.68
N ARG A 195 13.54 -5.63 20.49
CA ARG A 195 14.45 -4.48 20.30
C ARG A 195 13.64 -3.19 20.36
N ALA A 196 14.10 -2.28 21.21
CA ALA A 196 13.51 -0.95 21.31
C ALA A 196 13.65 -0.21 19.95
N VAL A 197 12.53 0.28 19.43
CA VAL A 197 12.49 1.12 18.24
C VAL A 197 12.21 2.57 18.64
N GLN A 198 12.98 3.50 18.08
CA GLN A 198 12.72 4.91 18.27
C GLN A 198 11.64 5.36 17.29
N ASN A 199 10.42 5.58 17.78
CA ASN A 199 9.37 6.18 16.97
C ASN A 199 9.59 7.69 16.86
N ALA A 200 9.89 8.19 15.67
CA ALA A 200 10.00 9.62 15.41
C ALA A 200 8.67 10.37 15.62
N LEU A 201 7.55 9.65 15.59
CA LEU A 201 6.22 10.17 15.91
C LEU A 201 5.90 9.93 17.38
N LYS A 202 5.47 10.98 18.10
CA LYS A 202 5.05 10.90 19.51
C LYS A 202 3.62 10.32 19.63
N THR A 203 3.45 9.04 19.26
CA THR A 203 2.19 8.29 19.45
C THR A 203 2.08 7.75 20.87
N LYS A 204 0.87 7.44 21.33
CA LYS A 204 0.64 6.80 22.65
C LYS A 204 0.76 5.28 22.61
N PHE A 205 0.88 4.69 21.43
CA PHE A 205 1.02 3.25 21.24
C PHE A 205 2.31 2.71 21.88
N ASP A 206 2.17 1.68 22.71
CA ASP A 206 3.27 0.96 23.33
C ASP A 206 3.76 -0.18 22.42
N TRP A 207 4.89 0.07 21.75
CA TRP A 207 5.52 -0.89 20.84
C TRP A 207 5.99 -2.18 21.50
N THR A 208 6.22 -2.18 22.82
CA THR A 208 6.65 -3.39 23.54
C THR A 208 5.57 -4.47 23.56
N THR A 209 4.29 -4.07 23.40
CA THR A 209 3.16 -5.01 23.30
C THR A 209 3.21 -5.90 22.05
N LEU A 210 4.05 -5.55 21.07
CA LEU A 210 4.27 -6.35 19.87
C LEU A 210 5.50 -7.27 19.96
N GLU A 211 6.17 -7.34 21.11
CA GLU A 211 7.21 -8.35 21.33
C GLU A 211 6.64 -9.76 21.22
N ASN A 212 7.29 -10.61 20.43
CA ASN A 212 6.90 -12.00 20.19
C ASN A 212 5.45 -12.18 19.69
N SER A 213 4.85 -11.14 19.09
CA SER A 213 3.45 -11.15 18.61
C SER A 213 3.31 -11.53 17.14
N MET A 214 4.40 -11.57 16.37
CA MET A 214 4.37 -11.81 14.92
C MET A 214 4.88 -13.20 14.57
N ASP A 215 4.17 -13.88 13.66
CA ASP A 215 4.62 -15.10 13.03
C ASP A 215 5.44 -14.78 11.79
N LEU A 216 6.75 -14.68 11.97
CA LEU A 216 7.69 -14.35 10.91
C LEU A 216 7.94 -15.50 9.90
N CYS A 217 7.27 -16.65 10.07
CA CYS A 217 7.22 -17.68 9.03
C CYS A 217 6.07 -17.44 8.03
N ARG A 218 5.12 -16.55 8.39
CA ARG A 218 3.89 -16.28 7.65
C ARG A 218 3.80 -14.81 7.25
N ILE A 219 4.58 -14.44 6.24
CA ILE A 219 4.70 -13.05 5.76
C ILE A 219 4.20 -12.96 4.31
N ALA A 220 3.33 -12.01 4.02
CA ALA A 220 2.85 -11.72 2.67
C ALA A 220 3.11 -10.25 2.27
N ALA A 221 3.25 -10.02 0.96
CA ALA A 221 3.29 -8.68 0.38
C ALA A 221 1.98 -8.41 -0.37
N MET A 222 1.36 -7.26 -0.13
CA MET A 222 0.14 -6.84 -0.80
C MET A 222 0.31 -5.43 -1.38
N GLY A 223 -0.41 -5.10 -2.45
CA GLY A 223 -0.35 -3.74 -2.96
C GLY A 223 -1.24 -3.49 -4.16
N HIS A 224 -1.58 -2.22 -4.35
CA HIS A 224 -2.49 -1.77 -5.40
C HIS A 224 -1.78 -0.95 -6.47
N SER A 225 -2.11 -1.16 -7.75
CA SER A 225 -1.58 -0.38 -8.87
C SER A 225 -0.05 -0.45 -8.94
N PHE A 226 0.65 0.67 -8.76
CA PHE A 226 2.12 0.67 -8.58
C PHE A 226 2.56 -0.23 -7.41
N GLY A 227 1.76 -0.31 -6.36
CA GLY A 227 1.92 -1.26 -5.26
C GLY A 227 1.90 -2.71 -5.69
N GLY A 228 1.11 -3.07 -6.70
CA GLY A 228 1.11 -4.42 -7.27
C GLY A 228 2.43 -4.76 -7.96
N ALA A 229 3.05 -3.80 -8.67
CA ALA A 229 4.41 -3.98 -9.18
C ALA A 229 5.44 -4.09 -8.06
N THR A 230 5.30 -3.30 -6.99
CA THR A 230 6.17 -3.39 -5.82
C THR A 230 6.08 -4.73 -5.12
N VAL A 231 4.91 -5.36 -5.03
CA VAL A 231 4.77 -6.73 -4.53
C VAL A 231 5.65 -7.69 -5.33
N ILE A 232 5.60 -7.62 -6.66
CA ILE A 232 6.38 -8.50 -7.54
C ILE A 232 7.88 -8.27 -7.37
N GLU A 233 8.32 -7.01 -7.34
CA GLU A 233 9.73 -6.67 -7.12
C GLU A 233 10.21 -7.07 -5.71
N ALA A 234 9.39 -6.90 -4.68
CA ALA A 234 9.70 -7.31 -3.31
C ALA A 234 9.84 -8.84 -3.19
N LEU A 235 8.94 -9.61 -3.81
CA LEU A 235 9.04 -11.08 -3.88
C LEU A 235 10.32 -11.53 -4.61
N CYS A 236 10.74 -10.80 -5.63
CA CYS A 236 11.99 -11.07 -6.35
C CYS A 236 13.22 -10.83 -5.48
N LYS A 237 13.17 -9.85 -4.57
CA LYS A 237 14.32 -9.44 -3.74
C LYS A 237 14.40 -10.16 -2.38
N GLU A 238 13.26 -10.57 -1.81
CA GLU A 238 13.19 -11.05 -0.43
C GLU A 238 12.36 -12.35 -0.32
N VAL A 239 13.02 -13.41 0.15
CA VAL A 239 12.49 -14.78 0.28
C VAL A 239 11.65 -14.98 1.54
N LYS A 240 11.71 -14.05 2.50
CA LYS A 240 10.84 -14.07 3.70
C LYS A 240 9.37 -13.90 3.32
N PHE A 241 9.06 -13.09 2.30
CA PHE A 241 7.72 -13.02 1.75
C PHE A 241 7.37 -14.37 1.09
N LYS A 242 6.29 -15.00 1.57
CA LYS A 242 5.87 -16.35 1.16
C LYS A 242 4.89 -16.36 0.01
N CYS A 243 4.11 -15.29 -0.15
CA CYS A 243 3.21 -15.08 -1.27
C CYS A 243 2.93 -13.58 -1.45
N GLY A 244 2.30 -13.21 -2.56
CA GLY A 244 1.84 -11.83 -2.75
C GLY A 244 0.48 -11.71 -3.43
N VAL A 245 -0.20 -10.61 -3.13
CA VAL A 245 -1.49 -10.23 -3.74
C VAL A 245 -1.35 -8.88 -4.40
N ALA A 246 -1.54 -8.85 -5.71
CA ALA A 246 -1.38 -7.66 -6.54
C ALA A 246 -2.76 -7.19 -7.02
N LEU A 247 -3.25 -6.13 -6.40
CA LEU A 247 -4.55 -5.53 -6.70
C LEU A 247 -4.40 -4.58 -7.90
N ASP A 248 -5.00 -4.93 -9.02
CA ASP A 248 -5.03 -4.14 -10.25
C ASP A 248 -3.65 -3.61 -10.68
N ALA A 249 -2.67 -4.53 -10.71
CA ALA A 249 -1.27 -4.18 -10.79
C ALA A 249 -0.91 -3.40 -12.06
N TRP A 250 -0.11 -2.35 -11.92
CA TRP A 250 0.47 -1.62 -13.04
C TRP A 250 1.86 -2.18 -13.35
N MET A 251 1.98 -3.03 -14.35
CA MET A 251 3.18 -3.85 -14.60
C MET A 251 4.32 -3.12 -15.31
N PHE A 252 4.08 -1.91 -15.79
CA PHE A 252 5.03 -1.08 -16.55
C PHE A 252 6.38 -0.85 -15.84
N PRO A 253 6.46 -0.62 -14.52
CA PRO A 253 7.72 -0.30 -13.83
C PRO A 253 8.74 -1.46 -13.75
N LEU A 254 8.31 -2.69 -14.02
CA LEU A 254 9.13 -3.90 -13.80
C LEU A 254 10.10 -4.18 -14.97
N ASP A 255 11.27 -4.72 -14.66
CA ASP A 255 12.16 -5.29 -15.68
C ASP A 255 11.68 -6.69 -16.09
N ASP A 256 11.86 -7.05 -17.36
CA ASP A 256 11.50 -8.40 -17.84
C ASP A 256 12.28 -9.51 -17.10
N GLU A 257 13.49 -9.19 -16.61
CA GLU A 257 14.31 -10.08 -15.79
C GLU A 257 13.72 -10.36 -14.40
N THR A 258 12.81 -9.52 -13.89
CA THR A 258 12.15 -9.73 -12.59
C THR A 258 11.25 -10.98 -12.63
N PHE A 259 10.53 -11.21 -13.73
CA PHE A 259 9.52 -12.26 -13.81
C PHE A 259 10.01 -13.70 -13.54
N PRO A 260 11.08 -14.19 -14.19
CA PRO A 260 11.55 -15.57 -13.97
C PRO A 260 12.15 -15.78 -12.57
N ARG A 261 12.52 -14.72 -11.84
CA ARG A 261 13.12 -14.78 -10.51
C ARG A 261 12.10 -14.92 -9.39
N VAL A 262 10.85 -14.54 -9.60
CA VAL A 262 9.80 -14.67 -8.59
C VAL A 262 9.32 -16.12 -8.50
N LYS A 263 9.56 -16.77 -7.36
CA LYS A 263 9.21 -18.19 -7.11
C LYS A 263 8.01 -18.38 -6.20
N GLN A 264 7.54 -17.32 -5.59
CA GLN A 264 6.41 -17.35 -4.67
C GLN A 264 5.07 -17.30 -5.43
N PRO A 265 4.00 -17.89 -4.88
CA PRO A 265 2.64 -17.70 -5.38
C PRO A 265 2.25 -16.23 -5.45
N ILE A 266 1.63 -15.82 -6.55
CA ILE A 266 1.01 -14.50 -6.71
C ILE A 266 -0.45 -14.64 -7.09
N PHE A 267 -1.28 -13.81 -6.48
CA PHE A 267 -2.67 -13.62 -6.86
C PHE A 267 -2.91 -12.23 -7.45
N PHE A 268 -3.44 -12.18 -8.67
CA PHE A 268 -3.88 -10.94 -9.31
C PHE A 268 -5.39 -10.76 -9.13
N ILE A 269 -5.80 -9.63 -8.54
CA ILE A 269 -7.21 -9.25 -8.43
C ILE A 269 -7.39 -7.94 -9.20
N ASN A 270 -7.99 -8.01 -10.37
CA ASN A 270 -8.07 -6.91 -11.32
C ASN A 270 -9.43 -6.22 -11.27
N SER A 271 -9.45 -4.93 -11.64
CA SER A 271 -10.70 -4.28 -12.01
C SER A 271 -11.05 -4.54 -13.49
N GLU A 272 -12.33 -4.53 -13.81
CA GLU A 272 -12.79 -4.80 -15.19
C GLU A 272 -12.38 -3.70 -16.18
N LYS A 273 -12.31 -2.45 -15.71
CA LYS A 273 -12.16 -1.27 -16.58
C LYS A 273 -10.74 -0.70 -16.66
N PHE A 274 -9.78 -1.21 -15.88
CA PHE A 274 -8.40 -0.68 -15.88
C PHE A 274 -7.44 -1.43 -16.80
N GLN A 275 -7.64 -2.73 -17.01
CA GLN A 275 -6.65 -3.59 -17.66
C GLN A 275 -6.60 -3.44 -19.19
N TRP A 276 -5.43 -3.67 -19.77
CA TRP A 276 -5.20 -3.71 -21.23
C TRP A 276 -4.24 -4.85 -21.61
N ALA A 277 -4.23 -5.23 -22.89
CA ALA A 277 -3.55 -6.44 -23.37
C ALA A 277 -2.06 -6.49 -22.99
N GLY A 278 -1.33 -5.39 -23.18
CA GLY A 278 0.09 -5.31 -22.84
C GLY A 278 0.37 -5.48 -21.34
N ASN A 279 -0.51 -5.01 -20.46
CA ASN A 279 -0.36 -5.18 -19.01
C ASN A 279 -0.61 -6.64 -18.61
N ILE A 280 -1.68 -7.25 -19.15
CA ILE A 280 -2.01 -8.65 -18.89
C ILE A 280 -0.93 -9.58 -19.45
N SER A 281 -0.39 -9.32 -20.64
CA SER A 281 0.76 -10.07 -21.17
C SER A 281 1.91 -10.10 -20.18
N ARG A 282 2.24 -8.96 -19.54
CA ARG A 282 3.28 -8.89 -18.52
C ARG A 282 2.92 -9.65 -17.24
N MET A 283 1.65 -9.67 -16.84
CA MET A 283 1.19 -10.53 -15.74
C MET A 283 1.38 -12.02 -16.08
N LYS A 284 1.12 -12.43 -17.32
CA LYS A 284 1.26 -13.83 -17.76
C LYS A 284 2.73 -14.28 -17.88
N LYS A 285 3.69 -13.37 -18.09
CA LYS A 285 5.14 -13.70 -18.06
C LYS A 285 5.60 -14.31 -16.73
N LEU A 286 4.84 -14.10 -15.67
CA LEU A 286 5.09 -14.67 -14.36
C LEU A 286 4.68 -16.15 -14.29
N ASP A 287 3.72 -16.60 -15.11
CA ASP A 287 3.25 -17.98 -15.12
C ASP A 287 4.39 -18.98 -15.37
N SER A 288 4.32 -20.13 -14.73
CA SER A 288 5.29 -21.21 -14.92
C SER A 288 4.61 -22.57 -14.80
N ALA A 289 5.24 -23.61 -15.33
CA ALA A 289 4.73 -24.97 -15.22
C ALA A 289 4.65 -25.49 -13.76
N VAL A 290 5.38 -24.86 -12.84
CA VAL A 290 5.52 -25.30 -11.44
C VAL A 290 4.67 -24.46 -10.49
N ILE A 291 4.51 -23.17 -10.75
CA ILE A 291 3.77 -22.23 -9.90
C ILE A 291 2.59 -21.70 -10.71
N GLN A 292 1.40 -22.26 -10.45
CA GLN A 292 0.16 -21.73 -10.99
C GLN A 292 -0.17 -20.42 -10.28
N ARG A 293 -0.21 -19.33 -11.04
CA ARG A 293 -0.65 -18.03 -10.53
C ARG A 293 -2.14 -17.89 -10.76
N LYS A 294 -2.81 -17.27 -9.80
CA LYS A 294 -4.25 -17.06 -9.85
C LYS A 294 -4.51 -15.65 -10.33
N MET A 295 -5.60 -15.48 -11.07
CA MET A 295 -6.04 -14.19 -11.56
C MET A 295 -7.56 -14.20 -11.59
N ILE A 296 -8.16 -13.14 -11.07
CA ILE A 296 -9.58 -12.85 -11.20
C ILE A 296 -9.79 -11.39 -11.60
N THR A 297 -10.94 -11.10 -12.21
CA THR A 297 -11.41 -9.74 -12.48
C THR A 297 -12.78 -9.55 -11.85
N ILE A 298 -12.96 -8.46 -11.09
CA ILE A 298 -14.24 -8.13 -10.45
C ILE A 298 -15.10 -7.31 -11.43
N ARG A 299 -16.27 -7.83 -11.77
CA ARG A 299 -17.21 -7.19 -12.72
C ARG A 299 -17.68 -5.83 -12.21
N GLY A 300 -17.90 -4.92 -13.15
CA GLY A 300 -18.38 -3.57 -12.90
C GLY A 300 -17.39 -2.65 -12.20
N THR A 301 -16.21 -3.12 -11.77
CA THR A 301 -15.25 -2.30 -11.02
C THR A 301 -14.39 -1.40 -11.90
N VAL A 302 -13.85 -0.34 -11.28
CA VAL A 302 -12.86 0.57 -11.85
C VAL A 302 -11.58 0.53 -11.01
N HIS A 303 -10.50 1.12 -11.50
CA HIS A 303 -9.23 1.19 -10.76
C HIS A 303 -9.36 1.76 -9.34
N GLN A 304 -10.29 2.71 -9.17
CA GLN A 304 -10.54 3.38 -7.90
C GLN A 304 -11.44 2.57 -6.95
N SER A 305 -11.88 1.36 -7.33
CA SER A 305 -12.68 0.47 -6.47
C SER A 305 -11.88 -0.16 -5.31
N PHE A 306 -10.54 -0.16 -5.39
CA PHE A 306 -9.66 -0.68 -4.34
C PHE A 306 -9.27 0.34 -3.25
N PRO A 307 -8.90 1.60 -3.58
CA PRO A 307 -8.64 2.62 -2.55
C PRO A 307 -9.94 3.13 -1.91
N ASP A 308 -9.81 3.70 -0.71
CA ASP A 308 -10.93 4.13 0.13
C ASP A 308 -11.83 5.21 -0.51
N PHE A 309 -11.32 5.96 -1.50
CA PHE A 309 -12.09 7.01 -2.20
C PHE A 309 -13.45 6.53 -2.73
N THR A 310 -13.57 5.24 -3.05
CA THR A 310 -14.81 4.64 -3.54
C THR A 310 -15.97 4.71 -2.53
N PHE A 311 -15.68 4.81 -1.23
CA PHE A 311 -16.67 4.92 -0.16
C PHE A 311 -17.09 6.36 0.16
N LEU A 312 -16.32 7.35 -0.30
CA LEU A 312 -16.40 8.71 0.23
C LEU A 312 -17.28 9.66 -0.58
N THR A 313 -17.69 9.24 -1.77
CA THR A 313 -18.54 10.06 -2.65
C THR A 313 -19.92 9.45 -2.77
N GLY A 314 -20.96 10.27 -2.90
CA GLY A 314 -22.29 9.80 -3.27
C GLY A 314 -22.26 9.15 -4.66
N ASN A 315 -23.17 8.21 -4.93
CA ASN A 315 -23.14 7.36 -6.13
C ASN A 315 -23.05 8.14 -7.45
N TRP A 316 -23.70 9.30 -7.56
CA TRP A 316 -23.68 10.12 -8.77
C TRP A 316 -22.31 10.81 -8.99
N ILE A 317 -21.78 11.48 -7.96
CA ILE A 317 -20.47 12.16 -8.03
C ILE A 317 -19.34 11.13 -8.22
N GLY A 318 -19.44 9.99 -7.52
CA GLY A 318 -18.46 8.91 -7.63
C GLY A 318 -18.39 8.31 -9.02
N LYS A 319 -19.53 8.10 -9.69
CA LYS A 319 -19.55 7.62 -11.09
C LYS A 319 -19.04 8.67 -12.07
N LEU A 320 -19.42 9.94 -11.90
CA LEU A 320 -18.94 11.04 -12.76
C LEU A 320 -17.42 11.21 -12.68
N MET A 321 -16.84 11.07 -11.48
CA MET A 321 -15.41 11.21 -11.23
C MET A 321 -14.62 9.90 -11.43
N LYS A 322 -15.27 8.83 -11.94
CA LYS A 322 -14.69 7.47 -12.09
C LYS A 322 -14.08 6.89 -10.79
N LEU A 323 -14.59 7.34 -9.62
CA LEU A 323 -14.25 6.83 -8.30
C LEU A 323 -15.11 5.60 -7.90
N LYS A 324 -16.24 5.38 -8.60
CA LYS A 324 -17.11 4.22 -8.44
C LYS A 324 -17.34 3.52 -9.77
N GLY A 325 -17.42 2.20 -9.68
CA GLY A 325 -17.85 1.33 -10.76
C GLY A 325 -19.37 1.25 -10.90
N GLU A 326 -19.81 0.25 -11.65
CA GLU A 326 -21.22 -0.15 -11.74
C GLU A 326 -21.66 -0.97 -10.53
N ILE A 327 -20.76 -1.83 -10.03
CA ILE A 327 -20.96 -2.63 -8.82
C ILE A 327 -20.92 -1.76 -7.57
N ASP A 328 -21.64 -2.20 -6.53
CA ASP A 328 -21.57 -1.59 -5.20
C ASP A 328 -20.14 -1.71 -4.62
N PRO A 329 -19.56 -0.61 -4.08
CA PRO A 329 -18.21 -0.65 -3.54
C PRO A 329 -18.01 -1.63 -2.37
N GLN A 330 -19.03 -1.88 -1.54
CA GLN A 330 -18.93 -2.84 -0.46
C GLN A 330 -18.88 -4.27 -0.99
N ILE A 331 -19.71 -4.60 -1.99
CA ILE A 331 -19.65 -5.92 -2.64
C ILE A 331 -18.29 -6.13 -3.30
N ALA A 332 -17.77 -5.13 -4.01
CA ALA A 332 -16.46 -5.23 -4.67
C ALA A 332 -15.31 -5.45 -3.68
N ILE A 333 -15.27 -4.68 -2.58
CA ILE A 333 -14.20 -4.82 -1.59
C ILE A 333 -14.32 -6.14 -0.81
N ASP A 334 -15.55 -6.60 -0.54
CA ASP A 334 -15.82 -7.88 0.11
C ASP A 334 -15.28 -9.04 -0.74
N LEU A 335 -15.57 -9.06 -2.04
CA LEU A 335 -15.05 -10.09 -2.96
C LEU A 335 -13.52 -10.08 -2.98
N SER A 336 -12.92 -8.89 -3.09
CA SER A 336 -11.46 -8.73 -3.06
C SER A 336 -10.85 -9.25 -1.75
N ASN A 337 -11.42 -8.87 -0.61
CA ASN A 337 -10.92 -9.23 0.72
C ASN A 337 -11.10 -10.73 1.00
N LYS A 338 -12.28 -11.30 0.71
CA LYS A 338 -12.56 -12.74 0.92
C LYS A 338 -11.68 -13.62 0.04
N ALA A 339 -11.52 -13.27 -1.25
CA ALA A 339 -10.60 -13.98 -2.14
C ALA A 339 -9.15 -13.87 -1.68
N THR A 340 -8.74 -12.69 -1.18
CA THR A 340 -7.42 -12.47 -0.59
C THR A 340 -7.19 -13.36 0.64
N LEU A 341 -8.15 -13.40 1.58
CA LEU A 341 -8.05 -14.20 2.81
C LEU A 341 -7.92 -15.70 2.50
N ALA A 342 -8.70 -16.21 1.56
CA ALA A 342 -8.60 -17.60 1.10
C ALA A 342 -7.21 -17.90 0.50
N PHE A 343 -6.70 -16.99 -0.34
CA PHE A 343 -5.37 -17.13 -0.94
C PHE A 343 -4.26 -17.09 0.13
N LEU A 344 -4.33 -16.15 1.08
CA LEU A 344 -3.37 -16.05 2.17
C LEU A 344 -3.40 -17.29 3.05
N GLN A 345 -4.58 -17.83 3.37
CA GLN A 345 -4.70 -19.08 4.11
C GLN A 345 -3.98 -20.23 3.41
N ARG A 346 -4.26 -20.43 2.12
CA ARG A 346 -3.68 -21.51 1.32
C ARG A 346 -2.15 -21.46 1.28
N HIS A 347 -1.56 -20.26 1.19
CA HIS A 347 -0.12 -20.10 0.96
C HIS A 347 0.70 -19.73 2.20
N LEU A 348 0.07 -19.33 3.31
CA LEU A 348 0.72 -19.13 4.60
C LEU A 348 0.44 -20.28 5.59
N GLY A 349 -0.41 -21.25 5.23
CA GLY A 349 -0.79 -22.35 6.11
C GLY A 349 -1.49 -21.85 7.36
N LEU A 350 -2.51 -20.99 7.20
CA LEU A 350 -3.29 -20.44 8.30
C LEU A 350 -4.34 -21.45 8.77
N GLU A 351 -4.52 -21.54 10.08
CA GLU A 351 -5.57 -22.34 10.72
C GLU A 351 -6.79 -21.45 10.98
N LYS A 352 -7.50 -21.10 9.90
CA LYS A 352 -8.73 -20.31 9.88
C LYS A 352 -9.74 -20.97 8.93
N ASP A 353 -10.95 -20.45 8.88
CA ASP A 353 -12.01 -20.94 7.98
C ASP A 353 -12.07 -20.16 6.66
N PHE A 354 -10.99 -19.49 6.24
CA PHE A 354 -11.01 -18.68 5.01
C PHE A 354 -11.09 -19.51 3.74
N ASN A 355 -10.80 -20.82 3.81
CA ASN A 355 -11.02 -21.78 2.73
C ASN A 355 -12.49 -21.87 2.30
N GLN A 356 -13.45 -21.40 3.12
CA GLN A 356 -14.85 -21.26 2.70
C GLN A 356 -15.00 -20.35 1.45
N TRP A 357 -14.03 -19.47 1.18
CA TRP A 357 -13.98 -18.58 0.03
C TRP A 357 -13.01 -19.02 -1.06
N ASP A 358 -12.49 -20.25 -1.00
CA ASP A 358 -11.66 -20.84 -2.06
C ASP A 358 -12.27 -20.73 -3.47
N PRO A 359 -13.60 -20.89 -3.67
CA PRO A 359 -14.22 -20.68 -4.98
C PRO A 359 -13.95 -19.29 -5.59
N LEU A 360 -13.81 -18.24 -4.76
CA LEU A 360 -13.53 -16.89 -5.23
C LEU A 360 -12.15 -16.76 -5.86
N ILE A 361 -11.16 -17.55 -5.42
CA ILE A 361 -9.81 -17.57 -6.01
C ILE A 361 -9.86 -18.04 -7.47
N ASP A 362 -10.82 -18.90 -7.79
CA ASP A 362 -11.04 -19.45 -9.12
C ASP A 362 -12.08 -18.65 -9.93
N GLY A 363 -12.54 -17.51 -9.40
CA GLY A 363 -13.53 -16.64 -10.06
C GLY A 363 -14.94 -17.20 -10.07
N GLN A 364 -15.27 -18.12 -9.14
CA GLN A 364 -16.60 -18.73 -9.03
C GLN A 364 -17.54 -17.85 -8.19
N ASP A 365 -18.00 -16.75 -8.79
CA ASP A 365 -19.04 -15.86 -8.27
C ASP A 365 -19.65 -15.12 -9.45
N GLU A 366 -20.92 -14.72 -9.38
CA GLU A 366 -21.60 -14.00 -10.47
C GLU A 366 -20.91 -12.67 -10.82
N ASN A 367 -20.27 -12.03 -9.84
CA ASN A 367 -19.56 -10.77 -9.97
C ASN A 367 -18.07 -10.96 -10.29
N LEU A 368 -17.61 -12.19 -10.52
CA LEU A 368 -16.22 -12.48 -10.86
C LEU A 368 -16.09 -13.02 -12.28
N ILE A 369 -14.90 -12.80 -12.84
CA ILE A 369 -14.41 -13.40 -14.07
C ILE A 369 -13.15 -14.16 -13.69
N GLN A 370 -13.10 -15.45 -14.04
CA GLN A 370 -11.87 -16.23 -13.95
C GLN A 370 -10.84 -15.65 -14.94
N GLY A 371 -9.66 -15.27 -14.45
CA GLY A 371 -8.66 -14.60 -15.25
C GLY A 371 -9.02 -13.13 -15.52
N THR A 372 -9.29 -12.79 -16.77
CA THR A 372 -9.53 -11.41 -17.22
C THR A 372 -10.47 -11.36 -18.42
N ASN A 373 -11.20 -10.25 -18.55
CA ASN A 373 -12.01 -9.89 -19.72
C ASN A 373 -11.17 -9.41 -20.93
N VAL A 374 -9.86 -9.20 -20.76
CA VAL A 374 -8.98 -8.70 -21.83
C VAL A 374 -8.50 -9.85 -22.71
N THR A 375 -8.75 -9.73 -24.02
CA THR A 375 -8.21 -10.67 -25.01
C THR A 375 -6.72 -10.41 -25.25
N VAL A 376 -5.89 -11.44 -25.06
CA VAL A 376 -4.43 -11.39 -25.30
C VAL A 376 -4.08 -12.38 -26.40
N LEU A 377 -3.42 -11.90 -27.46
CA LEU A 377 -2.91 -12.76 -28.53
C LEU A 377 -1.80 -13.67 -27.98
N GLN A 378 -1.85 -14.96 -28.30
CA GLN A 378 -0.89 -15.96 -27.82
C GLN A 378 0.56 -15.64 -28.23
N SER A 379 0.75 -14.90 -29.33
CA SER A 379 2.06 -14.42 -29.81
C SER A 379 2.68 -13.31 -28.97
N SER A 380 1.96 -12.78 -27.98
CA SER A 380 2.36 -11.64 -27.15
C SER A 380 2.62 -11.99 -25.69
N ILE A 381 2.68 -13.30 -25.36
CA ILE A 381 2.88 -13.84 -24.01
C ILE A 381 4.33 -14.28 -23.87
#